data_AF-A0A2D8KRD4-F1
#
_entry.id   AF-A0A2D8KRD4-F1
#
_cell.length_a   1.000
_cell.length_b   1.000
_cell.length_c   1.000
_cell.angle_alpha   90.00
_cell.angle_beta   90.00
_cell.angle_gamma   90.00
#
_symmetry.space_group_name_H-M   'P 1'
#
loop_
_entity.id
_entity.type
_entity.pdbx_description
1 polymer ?
#
loop_
_entity_poly.entity_id
_entity_poly.type
_entity_poly.pdbx_seq_one_letter_code
_entity_poly.pdbx_strand_id
1 'polypeptide(L)'
;MRITGSLVILIVLFRPLLPVFDYLFHYEYIVTEVCVNRDRPELECNGKCYLMRSLAEEAEREQDDKKGKLQERYASTLLFHEARHYGLVADFVASGEIMRIPVFCRCSYTFLFAEKPLRPPQFQVII
;
A
#
# COMPACT_ATOMS: atom_id res chain seq x y z
N MET A 1 -17.32 -30.86 -12.59
CA MET A 1 -16.92 -29.45 -12.37
C MET A 1 -17.28 -28.88 -10.99
N ARG A 2 -18.33 -29.38 -10.28
CA ARG A 2 -18.67 -28.90 -8.92
C ARG A 2 -17.72 -29.42 -7.82
N ILE A 3 -17.30 -30.68 -7.92
CA ILE A 3 -16.42 -31.34 -6.92
C ILE A 3 -14.99 -30.81 -7.00
N THR A 4 -14.48 -30.58 -8.21
CA THR A 4 -13.13 -30.05 -8.45
C THR A 4 -12.94 -28.66 -7.84
N GLY A 5 -13.96 -27.79 -7.93
CA GLY A 5 -13.92 -26.47 -7.29
C GLY A 5 -13.88 -26.54 -5.76
N SER A 6 -14.66 -27.45 -5.15
CA SER A 6 -14.64 -27.70 -3.71
C SER A 6 -13.26 -28.14 -3.22
N LEU A 7 -12.60 -29.02 -3.97
CA LEU A 7 -11.29 -29.56 -3.62
C LEU A 7 -10.19 -28.49 -3.67
N VAL A 8 -10.26 -27.56 -4.63
CA VAL A 8 -9.33 -26.42 -4.71
C VAL A 8 -9.53 -25.45 -3.54
N ILE A 9 -10.77 -25.13 -3.17
CA ILE A 9 -11.08 -24.26 -2.03
C ILE A 9 -10.53 -24.85 -0.74
N LEU A 10 -10.72 -26.16 -0.54
CA LEU A 10 -10.19 -26.87 0.61
C LEU A 10 -8.67 -26.70 0.71
N ILE A 11 -7.93 -26.95 -0.38
CA ILE A 11 -6.46 -26.81 -0.41
C ILE A 11 -6.00 -25.39 -0.08
N VAL A 12 -6.72 -24.36 -0.55
CA VAL A 12 -6.42 -22.97 -0.22
C VAL A 12 -6.61 -22.69 1.27
N LEU A 13 -7.63 -23.26 1.90
CA LEU A 13 -7.86 -23.12 3.35
C LEU A 13 -6.80 -23.82 4.20
N PHE A 14 -6.13 -24.84 3.67
CA PHE A 14 -5.05 -25.57 4.36
C PHE A 14 -3.68 -24.90 4.24
N ARG A 15 -3.52 -23.86 3.40
CA ARG A 15 -2.27 -23.07 3.27
C ARG A 15 -1.60 -22.69 4.60
N PRO A 16 -2.30 -22.11 5.60
CA PRO A 16 -1.68 -21.71 6.87
C PRO A 16 -1.20 -22.89 7.73
N LEU A 17 -1.58 -24.13 7.41
CA LEU A 17 -1.19 -25.31 8.17
C LEU A 17 0.12 -25.93 7.67
N LEU A 18 0.60 -25.56 6.48
CA LEU A 18 1.87 -26.03 5.91
C LEU A 18 3.08 -25.85 6.85
N PRO A 19 3.35 -24.68 7.46
CA PRO A 19 4.49 -24.50 8.36
C PRO A 19 4.40 -25.36 9.64
N VAL A 20 3.19 -25.67 10.09
CA VAL A 20 2.98 -26.55 11.25
C VAL A 20 3.30 -28.00 10.89
N PHE A 21 2.90 -28.45 9.70
CA PHE A 21 3.27 -29.78 9.22
C PHE A 21 4.77 -29.94 9.05
N ASP A 22 5.45 -28.96 8.43
CA ASP A 22 6.91 -28.99 8.27
C ASP A 22 7.62 -29.12 9.62
N TYR A 23 7.15 -28.38 10.63
CA TYR A 23 7.67 -28.46 11.98
C TYR A 23 7.49 -29.85 12.63
N LEU A 24 6.34 -30.50 12.41
CA LEU A 24 6.07 -31.82 12.99
C LEU A 24 6.87 -32.93 12.30
N PHE A 25 6.97 -32.91 10.97
CA PHE A 25 7.72 -33.91 10.21
C PHE A 25 9.22 -33.81 10.44
N HIS A 26 9.75 -32.59 10.62
CA HIS A 26 11.18 -32.35 10.81
C HIS A 26 11.54 -31.94 12.24
N TYR A 27 10.73 -32.33 13.23
CA TYR A 27 10.88 -31.87 14.62
C TYR A 27 12.29 -32.11 15.19
N GLU A 28 12.83 -33.33 15.05
CA GLU A 28 14.16 -33.67 15.57
C GLU A 28 15.26 -32.79 14.95
N TYR A 29 15.24 -32.62 13.63
CA TYR A 29 16.18 -31.79 12.91
C TYR A 29 16.08 -30.31 13.34
N ILE A 30 14.86 -29.80 13.50
CA ILE A 30 14.63 -28.40 13.89
C ILE A 30 15.16 -28.14 15.29
N VAL A 31 14.91 -29.05 16.24
CA VAL A 31 15.37 -28.87 17.63
C VAL A 31 16.88 -28.98 17.76
N THR A 32 17.52 -29.88 17.01
CA THR A 32 18.94 -30.18 17.14
C THR A 32 19.84 -29.24 16.32
N GLU A 33 19.45 -28.92 15.08
CA GLU A 33 20.31 -28.20 14.14
C GLU A 33 19.94 -26.72 13.97
N VAL A 34 18.64 -26.40 13.92
CA VAL A 34 18.16 -25.06 13.52
C VAL A 34 17.79 -24.18 14.73
N CYS A 35 17.35 -24.78 15.84
CA CYS A 35 16.88 -24.05 17.02
C CYS A 35 17.98 -23.17 17.63
N VAL A 36 17.75 -21.85 17.64
CA VAL A 36 18.71 -20.88 18.20
C VAL A 36 18.89 -20.98 19.72
N ASN A 37 17.92 -21.56 20.42
CA ASN A 37 17.92 -21.69 21.89
C ASN A 37 18.26 -23.12 22.35
N ARG A 38 18.90 -23.94 21.50
CA ARG A 38 19.28 -25.32 21.84
C ARG A 38 20.22 -25.43 23.05
N ASP A 39 21.05 -24.41 23.28
CA ASP A 39 22.01 -24.36 24.39
C ASP A 39 21.37 -23.90 25.72
N ARG A 40 20.07 -23.56 25.71
CA ARG A 40 19.31 -23.03 26.85
C ARG A 40 18.05 -23.86 27.13
N PRO A 41 18.20 -25.09 27.64
CA PRO A 41 17.07 -25.99 27.90
C PRO A 41 16.06 -25.42 28.90
N GLU A 42 16.47 -24.50 29.78
CA GLU A 42 15.62 -23.82 30.75
C GLU A 42 14.50 -22.97 30.12
N LEU A 43 14.62 -22.62 28.82
CA LEU A 43 13.63 -21.83 28.10
C LEU A 43 12.52 -22.67 27.45
N GLU A 44 12.63 -24.01 27.47
CA GLU A 44 11.65 -24.94 26.88
C GLU A 44 11.23 -24.56 25.44
N CYS A 45 12.18 -24.05 24.67
CA CYS A 45 11.92 -23.51 23.33
C CYS A 45 11.49 -24.60 22.35
N ASN A 46 12.15 -25.76 22.37
CA ASN A 46 11.78 -26.93 21.56
C ASN A 46 11.57 -26.61 20.08
N GLY A 47 12.38 -25.72 19.49
CA GLY A 47 12.24 -25.35 18.06
C GLY A 47 11.08 -24.38 17.75
N LYS A 48 10.31 -23.90 18.73
CA LYS A 48 9.23 -22.91 18.54
C LYS A 48 9.72 -21.61 17.89
N CYS A 49 10.98 -21.25 18.06
CA CYS A 49 11.59 -20.10 17.41
C CYS A 49 11.57 -20.18 15.88
N TYR A 50 11.82 -21.37 15.31
CA TYR A 50 11.75 -21.62 13.88
C TYR A 50 10.30 -21.50 13.39
N LEU A 51 9.36 -22.14 14.09
CA LEU A 51 7.94 -22.10 13.72
C LEU A 51 7.39 -20.66 13.70
N MET A 52 7.72 -19.85 14.71
CA MET A 52 7.30 -18.44 14.75
C MET A 52 7.87 -17.63 13.58
N ARG A 53 9.14 -17.86 13.21
CA ARG A 53 9.75 -17.19 12.06
C ARG A 53 9.04 -17.60 10.76
N SER A 54 8.83 -18.89 10.54
CA SER A 54 8.18 -19.39 9.33
C SER A 54 6.74 -18.88 9.19
N LEU A 55 6.01 -18.72 10.29
CA LEU A 55 4.68 -18.11 10.31
C LEU A 55 4.71 -16.60 10.01
N ALA A 56 5.70 -15.88 10.54
CA ALA A 56 5.86 -14.46 10.27
C ALA A 56 6.21 -14.19 8.79
N GLU A 57 7.11 -14.99 8.21
CA GLU A 57 7.47 -14.90 6.79
C GLU A 57 6.25 -15.12 5.87
N GLU A 58 5.40 -16.11 6.18
CA GLU A 58 4.20 -16.37 5.38
C GLU A 58 3.18 -15.22 5.52
N ALA A 59 3.04 -14.64 6.72
CA ALA A 59 2.19 -13.48 6.95
C ALA A 59 2.69 -12.22 6.21
N GLU A 60 4.00 -12.03 6.09
CA GLU A 60 4.60 -10.94 5.31
C GLU A 60 4.39 -11.12 3.81
N ARG A 61 4.55 -12.35 3.29
CA ARG A 61 4.26 -12.67 1.88
C ARG A 61 2.82 -12.36 1.50
N GLU A 62 1.86 -12.71 2.35
CA GLU A 62 0.45 -12.34 2.14
C GLU A 62 0.21 -10.83 2.09
N GLN A 63 1.01 -10.04 2.81
CA GLN A 63 0.93 -8.57 2.78
C GLN A 63 1.56 -7.99 1.52
N ASP A 64 2.70 -8.50 1.08
CA ASP A 64 3.36 -8.04 -0.14
C ASP A 64 2.55 -8.37 -1.40
N ASP A 65 1.90 -9.53 -1.46
CA ASP A 65 0.96 -9.89 -2.53
C ASP A 65 -0.22 -8.89 -2.64
N LYS A 66 -0.60 -8.25 -1.54
CA LYS A 66 -1.64 -7.21 -1.49
C LYS A 66 -1.09 -5.84 -1.90
N LYS A 67 0.14 -5.51 -1.51
CA LYS A 67 0.80 -4.23 -1.84
C LYS A 67 1.20 -4.13 -3.31
N GLY A 68 1.74 -5.19 -3.90
CA GLY A 68 2.14 -5.23 -5.31
C GLY A 68 0.99 -4.92 -6.29
N LYS A 69 -0.25 -5.30 -5.93
CA LYS A 69 -1.45 -5.00 -6.72
C LYS A 69 -1.98 -3.57 -6.57
N LEU A 70 -1.63 -2.88 -5.49
CA LEU A 70 -2.06 -1.50 -5.27
C LEU A 70 -1.17 -0.51 -6.03
N GLN A 71 0.14 -0.77 -6.08
CA GLN A 71 1.12 0.14 -6.67
C GLN A 71 0.96 0.30 -8.18
N GLU A 72 0.55 -0.75 -8.91
CA GLU A 72 0.23 -0.65 -10.35
C GLU A 72 -1.06 0.15 -10.64
N ARG A 73 -2.01 0.23 -9.70
CA ARG A 73 -3.29 0.93 -9.91
C ARG A 73 -3.21 2.46 -9.76
N TYR A 74 -2.19 2.99 -9.09
CA TYR A 74 -2.04 4.44 -8.85
C TYR A 74 -1.22 5.16 -9.93
N ALA A 75 -0.75 4.46 -10.97
CA ALA A 75 -0.14 5.07 -12.14
C ALA A 75 -1.21 5.61 -13.14
N SER A 76 -2.30 6.21 -12.64
CA SER A 76 -3.19 6.98 -13.50
C SER A 76 -2.44 8.25 -13.89
N THR A 77 -1.91 8.28 -15.11
CA THR A 77 -1.29 9.46 -15.72
C THR A 77 -2.15 10.68 -15.44
N LEU A 78 -1.65 11.59 -14.61
CA LEU A 78 -2.27 12.90 -14.39
C LEU A 78 -2.20 13.65 -15.72
N LEU A 79 -3.32 13.67 -16.43
CA LEU A 79 -3.46 14.36 -17.71
C LEU A 79 -3.64 15.85 -17.39
N PHE A 80 -2.54 16.59 -17.37
CA PHE A 80 -2.58 18.03 -17.23
C PHE A 80 -3.08 18.64 -18.54
N HIS A 81 -4.30 19.17 -18.55
CA HIS A 81 -4.85 19.92 -19.66
C HIS A 81 -4.88 21.41 -19.32
N GLU A 82 -4.03 22.18 -19.99
CA GLU A 82 -3.99 23.64 -19.85
C GLU A 82 -5.26 24.24 -20.50
N ALA A 83 -6.13 24.80 -19.67
CA ALA A 83 -7.33 25.49 -20.13
C ALA A 83 -6.90 26.80 -20.83
N ARG A 84 -6.88 26.79 -22.16
CA ARG A 84 -6.67 28.02 -22.94
C ARG A 84 -7.88 28.94 -22.77
N HIS A 85 -7.59 30.18 -22.39
CA HIS A 85 -8.56 31.26 -22.20
C HIS A 85 -9.49 31.39 -23.40
N TYR A 86 -10.79 31.10 -23.21
CA TYR A 86 -11.82 31.53 -24.15
C TYR A 86 -12.56 32.70 -23.52
N GLY A 87 -12.57 33.85 -24.22
CA GLY A 87 -13.39 34.98 -23.83
C GLY A 87 -14.87 34.62 -24.08
N LEU A 88 -15.65 34.45 -23.03
CA LEU A 88 -17.11 34.38 -23.12
C LEU A 88 -17.64 35.81 -23.22
N VAL A 89 -18.12 36.18 -24.40
CA VAL A 89 -18.89 37.41 -24.60
C VAL A 89 -20.35 37.06 -24.30
N ALA A 90 -20.87 37.57 -23.20
CA ALA A 90 -22.29 37.48 -22.90
C ALA A 90 -22.99 38.72 -23.46
N ASP A 91 -23.87 38.52 -24.44
CA ASP A 91 -24.72 39.59 -24.97
C ASP A 91 -25.94 39.74 -24.05
N PHE A 92 -25.99 40.85 -23.30
CA PHE A 92 -27.18 41.23 -22.54
C PHE A 92 -27.98 42.27 -23.34
N VAL A 93 -29.26 41.99 -23.57
CA VAL A 93 -30.20 42.94 -24.16
C VAL A 93 -30.95 43.64 -23.02
N ALA A 94 -30.65 44.91 -22.79
CA ALA A 94 -31.40 45.75 -21.88
C ALA A 94 -31.91 46.97 -22.66
N SER A 95 -33.24 47.17 -22.67
CA SER A 95 -33.88 48.33 -23.29
C SER A 95 -33.53 48.56 -24.78
N GLY A 96 -33.43 47.49 -25.58
CA GLY A 96 -33.30 47.58 -27.04
C GLY A 96 -31.90 47.89 -27.58
N GLU A 97 -30.91 48.10 -26.71
CA GLU A 97 -29.49 48.27 -27.10
C GLU A 97 -28.64 47.10 -26.56
N ILE A 98 -27.72 46.60 -27.38
CA ILE A 98 -26.81 45.49 -27.03
C ILE A 98 -25.56 46.08 -26.36
N MET A 99 -25.38 45.82 -25.06
CA MET A 99 -24.17 46.20 -24.34
C MET A 99 -23.28 44.98 -24.12
N ARG A 100 -22.05 45.03 -24.68
CA ARG A 100 -21.06 43.95 -24.58
C ARG A 100 -20.16 44.18 -23.37
N ILE A 101 -20.27 43.33 -22.36
CA ILE A 101 -19.38 43.37 -21.19
C ILE A 101 -18.45 42.15 -21.25
N PRO A 102 -17.12 42.34 -21.30
CA PRO A 102 -16.20 41.21 -21.26
C PRO A 102 -16.20 40.60 -19.85
N VAL A 103 -16.75 39.41 -19.72
CA VAL A 103 -16.70 38.67 -18.46
C VAL A 103 -15.36 37.95 -18.38
N PHE A 104 -14.36 38.62 -17.79
CA PHE A 104 -13.08 38.00 -17.49
C PHE A 104 -13.23 37.11 -16.25
N CYS A 105 -13.33 35.80 -16.43
CA CYS A 105 -13.13 34.88 -15.33
C CYS A 105 -11.62 34.88 -15.01
N ARG A 106 -11.22 35.64 -13.99
CA ARG A 106 -9.85 35.66 -13.50
C ARG A 106 -9.67 34.44 -12.60
N CYS A 107 -9.14 33.34 -13.14
CA CYS A 107 -8.70 32.23 -12.32
C CYS A 107 -7.61 32.77 -11.38
N SER A 108 -7.96 32.98 -10.11
CA SER A 108 -7.09 33.54 -9.07
C SER A 108 -6.02 32.56 -8.58
N TYR A 109 -5.94 31.38 -9.21
CA TYR A 109 -4.95 30.38 -8.90
C TYR A 109 -3.70 30.58 -9.75
N THR A 110 -2.71 31.25 -9.17
CA THR A 110 -1.32 31.12 -9.59
C THR A 110 -0.67 30.07 -8.71
N PHE A 111 -0.25 28.94 -9.29
CA PHE A 111 0.54 27.93 -8.60
C PHE A 111 1.82 28.57 -8.06
N LEU A 112 1.88 28.76 -6.73
CA LEU A 112 3.07 29.22 -6.02
C LEU A 112 3.98 28.01 -5.83
N PHE A 113 4.94 27.83 -6.74
CA PHE A 113 6.03 26.88 -6.55
C PHE A 113 6.88 27.39 -5.37
N ALA A 114 6.67 26.80 -4.18
CA ALA A 114 7.53 27.06 -3.05
C ALA A 114 8.85 26.28 -3.25
N GLU A 115 9.94 26.98 -3.61
CA GLU A 115 11.27 26.37 -3.81
C GLU A 115 11.81 25.64 -2.57
N LYS A 116 11.23 25.90 -1.39
CA LYS A 116 11.67 25.31 -0.12
C LYS A 116 10.51 24.56 0.52
N PRO A 117 10.51 23.21 0.50
CA PRO A 117 9.62 22.46 1.37
C PRO A 117 9.93 22.86 2.82
N LEU A 118 8.92 23.31 3.56
CA LEU A 118 9.00 23.59 4.98
C LEU A 118 9.52 22.33 5.67
N ARG A 119 10.78 22.34 6.11
CA ARG A 119 11.32 21.25 6.94
C ARG A 119 10.70 21.37 8.32
N PRO A 120 10.13 20.29 8.90
CA PRO A 120 9.66 20.32 10.28
C PRO A 120 10.84 20.63 11.21
N PRO A 121 10.62 21.35 12.32
CA PRO A 121 11.67 21.73 13.25
C PRO A 121 12.34 20.47 13.80
N GLN A 122 13.67 20.40 13.68
CA GLN A 122 14.43 19.33 14.32
C GLN A 122 14.53 19.64 15.81
N PHE A 123 13.95 18.78 16.64
CA PHE A 123 14.17 18.83 18.08
C PHE A 123 15.66 18.56 18.34
N GLN A 124 16.39 19.60 18.73
CA GLN A 124 17.76 19.48 19.18
C GLN A 124 17.73 18.83 20.57
N VAL A 125 18.13 17.57 20.64
CA VAL A 125 18.38 16.89 21.92
C VAL A 125 19.63 17.54 22.50
N ILE A 126 19.43 18.38 23.51
CA ILE A 126 20.51 18.95 24.32
C ILE A 126 21.00 17.83 25.23
N ILE A 127 22.26 17.42 25.06
CA ILE A 127 23.02 16.61 26.01
C ILE A 127 23.72 17.57 26.98
#